data_AF-A0A962V0X1-F1
#
_entry.id   AF-A0A962V0X1-F1
#
_cell.length_a   1.000
_cell.length_b   1.000
_cell.length_c   1.000
_cell.angle_alpha   90.00
_cell.angle_beta   90.00
_cell.angle_gamma   90.00
#
_symmetry.space_group_name_H-M   'P 1'
#
loop_
_entity.id
_entity.type
_entity.pdbx_description
1 polymer ?
#
loop_
_entity_poly.entity_id
_entity_poly.type
_entity_poly.pdbx_seq_one_letter_code
_entity_poly.pdbx_strand_id
1 'polypeptide(L)'
;QLAREYALGRPLGPNFSSAKNESKAVYGQATYSPDTFDGRLHLTLGARYSDENRKVHRTNVNVNPQVIDAEYDKDFTNFNPSLTVAYDLTDNVNIYGKVMTGFKSGGTAMTSANSALFAQGFDEEEVLSYELGYKSILLDNTLRFNMAIFRTEMDGAQTSVITGASPSARDFLPLDDNVFQGIEFDLEYQLSRSLRMAINYGYLDTETGSNFIDSVVGRTLLIDSFPYAPEHSFSASLNHDVALSNGRLTSALNYSYQDEVFSSVNVNDNSTLPSYSLLGFSATWADIKLGSLAGDFSVQIWGRNILDEEYAIVGTGSWQAFGAAQVDTFGDPRTYGVTLGYSF
;
A
#
# COMPACT_ATOMS: atom_id res chain seq x y z
N GLN A 1 27.78 -16.09 -57.58
CA GLN A 1 28.68 -15.58 -56.51
C GLN A 1 28.36 -14.11 -56.33
N LEU A 2 27.87 -13.57 -55.22
CA LEU A 2 27.74 -14.01 -53.83
C LEU A 2 26.46 -13.37 -53.28
N ALA A 3 25.53 -14.15 -52.72
CA ALA A 3 24.47 -13.61 -51.89
C ALA A 3 25.07 -13.32 -50.51
N ARG A 4 25.10 -12.04 -50.11
CA ARG A 4 25.34 -11.65 -48.72
C ARG A 4 24.04 -11.87 -47.95
N GLU A 5 24.02 -12.88 -47.08
CA GLU A 5 23.02 -12.95 -46.01
C GLU A 5 23.31 -11.85 -44.99
N TYR A 6 22.42 -10.85 -44.94
CA TYR A 6 22.28 -10.02 -43.76
C TYR A 6 21.53 -10.85 -42.73
N ALA A 7 22.23 -11.31 -41.69
CA ALA A 7 21.59 -11.91 -40.53
C ALA A 7 20.79 -10.84 -39.78
N LEU A 8 19.50 -10.75 -40.08
CA LEU A 8 18.51 -10.08 -39.25
C LEU A 8 18.45 -10.82 -37.90
N GLY A 9 18.79 -10.10 -36.82
CA GLY A 9 18.48 -10.44 -35.44
C GLY A 9 18.73 -11.89 -35.02
N ARG A 10 19.85 -12.15 -34.34
CA ARG A 10 19.91 -13.34 -33.48
C ARG A 10 18.71 -13.29 -32.53
N PRO A 11 17.88 -14.34 -32.42
CA PRO A 11 16.88 -14.40 -31.36
C PRO A 11 17.62 -14.27 -30.03
N LEU A 12 17.21 -13.28 -29.23
CA LEU A 12 17.65 -13.12 -27.85
C LEU A 12 17.44 -14.49 -27.16
N GLY A 13 18.48 -15.04 -26.55
CA GLY A 13 18.39 -16.33 -25.87
C GLY A 13 17.44 -16.23 -24.66
N PRO A 14 17.00 -17.35 -24.07
CA PRO A 14 16.04 -17.31 -22.97
C PRO A 14 16.64 -16.64 -21.74
N ASN A 15 15.93 -15.64 -21.20
CA ASN A 15 16.11 -15.20 -19.81
C ASN A 15 15.28 -16.13 -18.94
N PHE A 16 15.92 -16.89 -18.07
CA PHE A 16 15.24 -17.79 -17.15
C PHE A 16 15.51 -17.36 -15.71
N SER A 17 14.49 -17.39 -14.87
CA SER A 17 14.63 -17.19 -13.44
C SER A 17 13.67 -18.13 -12.72
N SER A 18 14.18 -18.85 -11.72
CA SER A 18 13.38 -19.68 -10.83
C SER A 18 13.60 -19.21 -9.40
N ALA A 19 12.52 -19.03 -8.67
CA ALA A 19 12.56 -18.68 -7.25
C ALA A 19 11.79 -19.73 -6.46
N LYS A 20 12.33 -20.09 -5.29
CA LYS A 20 11.71 -20.96 -4.30
C LYS A 20 11.82 -20.27 -2.95
N ASN A 21 10.71 -20.17 -2.25
CA ASN A 21 10.65 -19.64 -0.89
C ASN A 21 10.02 -20.70 0.02
N GLU A 22 10.68 -21.03 1.11
CA GLU A 22 10.15 -21.86 2.19
C GLU A 22 10.12 -21.03 3.48
N SER A 23 8.98 -20.98 4.16
CA SER A 23 8.81 -20.21 5.40
C SER A 23 8.10 -21.06 6.44
N LYS A 24 8.61 -21.05 7.67
CA LYS A 24 8.04 -21.70 8.85
C LYS A 24 7.94 -20.67 9.96
N ALA A 25 6.85 -20.71 10.72
CA ALA A 25 6.69 -19.80 11.85
C ALA A 25 5.93 -20.42 13.00
N VAL A 26 6.24 -19.96 14.21
CA VAL A 26 5.47 -20.21 15.44
C VAL A 26 5.11 -18.86 16.03
N TYR A 27 3.85 -18.71 16.46
CA TYR A 27 3.36 -17.46 17.02
C TYR A 27 2.40 -17.71 18.16
N GLY A 28 2.25 -16.72 19.03
CA GLY A 28 1.30 -16.74 20.13
C GLY A 28 1.03 -15.34 20.66
N GLN A 29 -0.16 -15.16 21.23
CA GLN A 29 -0.51 -13.95 21.95
C GLN A 29 -1.38 -14.29 23.16
N ALA A 30 -1.24 -13.52 24.22
CA ALA A 30 -2.04 -13.65 25.42
C ALA A 30 -2.41 -12.27 25.95
N THR A 31 -3.65 -12.12 26.41
CA THR A 31 -4.15 -10.92 27.06
C THR A 31 -4.43 -11.22 28.52
N TYR A 32 -3.90 -10.40 29.40
CA TYR A 32 -4.15 -10.44 30.83
C TYR A 32 -4.92 -9.20 31.26
N SER A 33 -6.02 -9.43 31.96
CA SER A 33 -6.85 -8.39 32.56
C SER A 33 -6.87 -8.58 34.07
N PRO A 34 -6.04 -7.84 34.83
CA PRO A 34 -6.05 -7.95 36.28
C PRO A 34 -7.37 -7.46 36.86
N ASP A 35 -7.80 -8.05 37.97
CA ASP A 35 -8.96 -7.57 38.74
C ASP A 35 -8.74 -6.17 39.33
N THR A 36 -7.48 -5.69 39.37
CA THR A 36 -7.15 -4.29 39.71
C THR A 36 -7.69 -3.36 38.62
N PHE A 37 -8.10 -2.13 39.01
CA PHE A 37 -8.81 -1.20 38.11
C PHE A 37 -10.14 -1.76 37.57
N ASP A 38 -10.84 -2.57 38.37
CA ASP A 38 -12.15 -3.15 38.03
C ASP A 38 -12.16 -3.95 36.71
N GLY A 39 -11.02 -4.58 36.35
CA GLY A 39 -10.90 -5.36 35.13
C GLY A 39 -10.74 -4.54 33.84
N ARG A 40 -10.56 -3.22 33.95
CA ARG A 40 -10.50 -2.27 32.80
C ARG A 40 -9.12 -2.15 32.15
N LEU A 41 -8.09 -2.70 32.77
CA LEU A 41 -6.75 -2.74 32.20
C LEU A 41 -6.57 -4.04 31.42
N HIS A 42 -6.03 -3.95 30.20
CA HIS A 42 -5.73 -5.09 29.34
C HIS A 42 -4.28 -5.03 28.89
N LEU A 43 -3.51 -6.05 29.24
CA LEU A 43 -2.11 -6.21 28.85
C LEU A 43 -2.01 -7.35 27.85
N THR A 44 -1.71 -7.04 26.59
CA THR A 44 -1.55 -8.05 25.54
C THR A 44 -0.07 -8.18 25.19
N LEU A 45 0.47 -9.38 25.34
CA LEU A 45 1.82 -9.74 24.91
C LEU A 45 1.70 -10.70 23.72
N GLY A 46 2.40 -10.39 22.63
CA GLY A 46 2.46 -11.21 21.44
C GLY A 46 3.91 -11.44 21.00
N ALA A 47 4.14 -12.56 20.34
CA ALA A 47 5.41 -12.81 19.68
C ALA A 47 5.23 -13.76 18.50
N ARG A 48 6.08 -13.58 17.49
CA ARG A 48 6.23 -14.49 16.36
C ARG A 48 7.70 -14.78 16.12
N TYR A 49 8.04 -16.04 15.95
CA TYR A 49 9.34 -16.48 15.44
C TYR A 49 9.14 -17.03 14.04
N SER A 50 9.89 -16.53 13.06
CA SER A 50 9.84 -16.94 11.66
C SER A 50 11.22 -17.38 11.19
N ASP A 51 11.27 -18.45 10.41
CA ASP A 51 12.46 -19.01 9.77
C ASP A 51 12.14 -19.21 8.29
N GLU A 52 12.88 -18.51 7.42
CA GLU A 52 12.65 -18.50 5.98
C GLU A 52 13.92 -18.82 5.20
N ASN A 53 13.81 -19.65 4.17
CA ASN A 53 14.85 -19.89 3.19
C ASN A 53 14.39 -19.43 1.81
N ARG A 54 15.20 -18.59 1.16
CA ARG A 54 14.94 -18.09 -0.19
C ARG A 54 16.05 -18.50 -1.14
N LYS A 55 15.66 -19.24 -2.18
CA LYS A 55 16.55 -19.65 -3.27
C LYS A 55 16.10 -19.04 -4.59
N VAL A 56 17.00 -18.36 -5.27
CA VAL A 56 16.74 -17.81 -6.61
C VAL A 56 17.90 -18.18 -7.52
N HIS A 57 17.56 -18.74 -8.67
CA HIS A 57 18.52 -19.01 -9.72
C HIS A 57 18.14 -18.20 -10.96
N ARG A 58 19.13 -17.57 -11.60
CA ARG A 58 18.92 -16.77 -12.80
C ARG A 58 19.97 -17.05 -13.85
N THR A 59 19.48 -17.28 -15.08
CA THR A 59 20.27 -17.32 -16.29
C THR A 59 19.83 -16.20 -17.24
N ASN A 60 20.76 -15.33 -17.65
CA ASN A 60 20.52 -14.27 -18.64
C ASN A 60 21.68 -14.22 -19.64
N VAL A 61 21.40 -14.61 -20.89
CA VAL A 61 22.37 -14.64 -21.98
C VAL A 61 22.31 -13.40 -22.88
N ASN A 62 21.47 -12.42 -22.53
CA ASN A 62 21.21 -11.21 -23.32
C ASN A 62 21.92 -9.96 -22.79
N VAL A 63 22.65 -10.05 -21.68
CA VAL A 63 23.48 -8.95 -21.16
C VAL A 63 24.89 -9.09 -21.74
N ASN A 64 25.27 -8.24 -22.69
CA ASN A 64 26.65 -8.22 -23.23
C ASN A 64 27.50 -7.29 -22.34
N PRO A 65 28.69 -7.69 -21.84
CA PRO A 65 29.48 -8.89 -22.17
C PRO A 65 29.33 -10.10 -21.25
N GLN A 66 28.45 -10.05 -20.23
CA GLN A 66 28.37 -11.06 -19.19
C GLN A 66 27.09 -11.90 -19.29
N VAL A 67 27.24 -13.18 -19.63
CA VAL A 67 26.20 -14.16 -19.32
C VAL A 67 26.05 -14.18 -17.80
N ILE A 68 24.84 -13.91 -17.31
CA ILE A 68 24.51 -14.10 -15.90
C ILE A 68 24.10 -15.55 -15.76
N ASP A 69 24.80 -16.28 -14.90
CA ASP A 69 24.38 -17.58 -14.38
C ASP A 69 24.72 -17.55 -12.89
N ALA A 70 23.72 -17.29 -12.06
CA ALA A 70 23.93 -16.98 -10.66
C ALA A 70 22.83 -17.60 -9.79
N GLU A 71 23.23 -17.97 -8.58
CA GLU A 71 22.36 -18.52 -7.54
C GLU A 71 22.45 -17.62 -6.30
N TYR A 72 21.30 -17.43 -5.67
CA TYR A 72 21.11 -16.80 -4.38
C TYR A 72 20.43 -17.83 -3.49
N ASP A 73 20.97 -18.06 -2.30
CA ASP A 73 20.41 -18.97 -1.29
C ASP A 73 20.72 -18.37 0.08
N LYS A 74 19.70 -17.82 0.74
CA LYS A 74 19.83 -17.22 2.08
C LYS A 74 18.71 -17.69 3.00
N ASP A 75 19.10 -17.86 4.26
CA ASP A 75 18.21 -18.07 5.39
C ASP A 75 18.00 -16.76 6.15
N PHE A 76 16.79 -16.57 6.66
CA PHE A 76 16.35 -15.41 7.41
C PHE A 76 15.62 -15.86 8.67
N THR A 77 15.94 -15.25 9.80
CA THR A 77 15.36 -15.62 11.09
C THR A 77 14.93 -14.37 11.83
N ASN A 78 13.65 -14.29 12.16
CA ASN A 78 13.05 -13.10 12.76
C ASN A 78 12.28 -13.43 14.03
N PHE A 79 12.50 -12.63 15.07
CA PHE A 79 11.70 -12.63 16.28
C PHE A 79 10.99 -11.29 16.43
N ASN A 80 9.67 -11.31 16.31
CA ASN A 80 8.87 -10.09 16.32
C ASN A 80 7.96 -10.02 17.55
N PRO A 81 8.41 -9.40 18.65
CA PRO A 81 7.56 -9.16 19.81
C PRO A 81 6.56 -8.01 19.58
N SER A 82 5.48 -8.05 20.35
CA SER A 82 4.52 -6.96 20.48
C SER A 82 3.99 -6.85 21.91
N LEU A 83 3.72 -5.62 22.32
CA LEU A 83 3.07 -5.28 23.57
C LEU A 83 1.97 -4.25 23.30
N THR A 84 0.77 -4.52 23.81
CA THR A 84 -0.32 -3.55 23.86
C THR A 84 -0.77 -3.37 25.30
N VAL A 85 -0.87 -2.12 25.74
CA VAL A 85 -1.48 -1.72 27.00
C VAL A 85 -2.74 -0.96 26.65
N ALA A 86 -3.91 -1.51 26.97
CA ALA A 86 -5.19 -0.87 26.72
C ALA A 86 -5.94 -0.65 28.03
N TYR A 87 -6.70 0.44 28.11
CA TYR A 87 -7.47 0.83 29.28
C TYR A 87 -8.86 1.30 28.88
N ASP A 88 -9.88 0.65 29.43
CA ASP A 88 -11.28 1.03 29.26
C ASP A 88 -11.61 2.19 30.19
N LEU A 89 -11.74 3.39 29.63
CA LEU A 89 -12.21 4.57 30.35
C LEU A 89 -13.68 4.40 30.76
N THR A 90 -14.48 3.82 29.86
CA THR A 90 -15.87 3.40 30.05
C THR A 90 -16.14 2.16 29.19
N ASP A 91 -17.32 1.56 29.31
CA ASP A 91 -17.73 0.40 28.49
C ASP A 91 -17.73 0.70 26.98
N ASN A 92 -17.71 1.98 26.58
CA ASN A 92 -17.73 2.40 25.18
C ASN A 92 -16.54 3.27 24.78
N VAL A 93 -15.54 3.46 25.65
CA VAL A 93 -14.37 4.30 25.37
C VAL A 93 -13.11 3.59 25.86
N ASN A 94 -12.18 3.35 24.95
CA ASN A 94 -10.91 2.68 25.19
C ASN A 94 -9.75 3.57 24.71
N ILE A 95 -8.66 3.58 25.47
CA ILE A 95 -7.36 4.11 25.03
C ILE A 95 -6.33 2.99 25.05
N TYR A 96 -5.36 3.04 24.15
CA TYR A 96 -4.29 2.04 24.14
C TYR A 96 -2.97 2.60 23.64
N GLY A 97 -1.88 2.07 24.19
CA GLY A 97 -0.54 2.18 23.62
C GLY A 97 -0.10 0.83 23.07
N LYS A 98 0.59 0.82 21.93
CA LYS A 98 1.13 -0.38 21.31
C LYS A 98 2.57 -0.13 20.86
N VAL A 99 3.43 -1.09 21.12
CA VAL A 99 4.75 -1.21 20.49
C VAL A 99 4.85 -2.57 19.83
N MET A 100 5.31 -2.62 18.59
CA MET A 100 5.51 -3.87 17.88
C MET A 100 6.69 -3.78 16.93
N THR A 101 7.25 -4.94 16.63
CA THR A 101 8.24 -5.09 15.56
C THR A 101 7.64 -5.84 14.38
N GLY A 102 8.19 -5.61 13.21
CA GLY A 102 7.84 -6.34 11.99
C GLY A 102 9.07 -6.45 11.09
N PHE A 103 8.95 -7.25 10.04
CA PHE A 103 10.02 -7.41 9.07
C PHE A 103 9.48 -7.74 7.69
N LYS A 104 10.30 -7.52 6.68
CA LYS A 104 10.16 -8.08 5.34
C LYS A 104 11.49 -8.72 4.99
N SER A 105 11.46 -10.04 4.84
CA SER A 105 12.68 -10.81 4.58
C SER A 105 13.36 -10.37 3.28
N GLY A 106 14.69 -10.46 3.31
CA GLY A 106 15.57 -10.05 2.23
C GLY A 106 15.43 -10.92 0.98
N GLY A 107 16.25 -10.64 -0.01
CA GLY A 107 16.12 -11.28 -1.32
C GLY A 107 17.22 -10.90 -2.27
N THR A 108 16.95 -11.04 -3.57
CA THR A 108 17.86 -10.62 -4.62
C THR A 108 17.11 -9.94 -5.75
N ALA A 109 17.77 -8.99 -6.42
CA ALA A 109 17.19 -8.26 -7.53
C ALA A 109 17.10 -9.18 -8.76
N MET A 110 15.88 -9.61 -9.10
CA MET A 110 15.63 -10.48 -10.27
C MET A 110 16.06 -9.85 -11.60
N THR A 111 16.28 -8.53 -11.64
CA THR A 111 16.74 -7.79 -12.80
C THR A 111 18.23 -7.41 -12.76
N SER A 112 18.96 -7.71 -11.69
CA SER A 112 20.38 -7.38 -11.50
C SER A 112 21.22 -7.61 -12.76
N ALA A 113 22.06 -6.65 -13.15
CA ALA A 113 22.98 -6.86 -14.27
C ALA A 113 24.33 -7.46 -13.81
N ASN A 114 24.50 -7.73 -12.52
CA ASN A 114 25.75 -8.12 -11.90
C ASN A 114 25.56 -9.42 -11.11
N SER A 115 26.26 -10.49 -11.50
CA SER A 115 26.14 -11.81 -10.87
C SER A 115 26.57 -11.81 -9.40
N ALA A 116 27.55 -10.98 -9.01
CA ALA A 116 27.99 -10.87 -7.63
C ALA A 116 26.94 -10.17 -6.75
N LEU A 117 26.35 -9.06 -7.24
CA LEU A 117 25.25 -8.38 -6.53
C LEU A 117 24.01 -9.26 -6.45
N PHE A 118 23.71 -10.00 -7.52
CA PHE A 118 22.62 -10.99 -7.51
C PHE A 118 22.85 -12.07 -6.44
N ALA A 119 24.04 -12.67 -6.38
CA ALA A 119 24.35 -13.72 -5.40
C ALA A 119 24.42 -13.17 -3.96
N GLN A 120 24.85 -11.92 -3.77
CA GLN A 120 24.86 -11.24 -2.47
C GLN A 120 23.44 -10.94 -1.97
N GLY A 121 22.59 -10.42 -2.85
CA GLY A 121 21.26 -9.95 -2.53
C GLY A 121 21.24 -8.78 -1.55
N PHE A 122 20.10 -8.57 -0.92
CA PHE A 122 19.83 -7.59 0.11
C PHE A 122 19.26 -8.29 1.35
N ASP A 123 19.52 -7.69 2.52
CA ASP A 123 19.05 -8.19 3.80
C ASP A 123 17.60 -7.73 4.07
N GLU A 124 17.12 -7.99 5.28
CA GLU A 124 15.73 -7.77 5.69
C GLU A 124 15.44 -6.28 5.92
N GLU A 125 14.20 -5.87 5.68
CA GLU A 125 13.68 -4.60 6.21
C GLU A 125 13.11 -4.90 7.59
N GLU A 126 13.48 -4.12 8.59
CA GLU A 126 12.95 -4.24 9.95
C GLU A 126 12.18 -2.96 10.31
N VAL A 127 11.07 -3.13 11.04
CA VAL A 127 10.28 -1.99 11.53
C VAL A 127 10.05 -2.09 13.02
N LEU A 128 10.11 -0.95 13.70
CA LEU A 128 9.68 -0.74 15.08
C LEU A 128 8.60 0.33 15.10
N SER A 129 7.38 -0.06 15.46
CA SER A 129 6.21 0.81 15.42
C SER A 129 5.67 1.08 16.82
N TYR A 130 5.44 2.35 17.10
CA TYR A 130 4.78 2.87 18.29
C TYR A 130 3.45 3.50 17.88
N GLU A 131 2.39 3.19 18.62
CA GLU A 131 1.05 3.72 18.35
C GLU A 131 0.35 4.06 19.67
N LEU A 132 -0.29 5.21 19.73
CA LEU A 132 -1.19 5.61 20.81
C LEU A 132 -2.55 5.90 20.19
N GLY A 133 -3.56 5.15 20.60
CA GLY A 133 -4.89 5.22 20.02
C GLY A 133 -5.99 5.47 21.04
N TYR A 134 -7.08 6.03 20.52
CA TYR A 134 -8.33 6.27 21.19
C TYR A 134 -9.44 5.65 20.34
N LYS A 135 -10.32 4.88 20.96
CA LYS A 135 -11.47 4.25 20.31
C LYS A 135 -12.73 4.52 21.10
N SER A 136 -13.80 4.93 20.43
CA SER A 136 -15.07 5.14 21.10
C SER A 136 -16.30 4.86 20.28
N ILE A 137 -17.36 4.51 21.01
CA ILE A 137 -18.73 4.45 20.56
C ILE A 137 -19.55 5.36 21.49
N LEU A 138 -20.16 6.40 20.94
CA LEU A 138 -20.78 7.50 21.66
C LEU A 138 -22.23 7.68 21.20
N LEU A 139 -22.97 8.53 21.91
CA LEU A 139 -24.34 8.94 21.57
C LEU A 139 -25.26 7.72 21.35
N ASP A 140 -25.35 6.82 22.33
CA ASP A 140 -26.16 5.59 22.26
C ASP A 140 -25.88 4.74 21.01
N ASN A 141 -24.59 4.53 20.73
CA ASN A 141 -24.09 3.75 19.59
C ASN A 141 -24.36 4.36 18.21
N THR A 142 -24.62 5.67 18.13
CA THR A 142 -24.83 6.35 16.85
C THR A 142 -23.59 7.04 16.32
N LEU A 143 -22.58 7.30 17.15
CA LEU A 143 -21.33 7.95 16.76
C LEU A 143 -20.13 7.05 17.12
N ARG A 144 -19.39 6.57 16.12
CA ARG A 144 -18.07 5.95 16.32
C ARG A 144 -17.01 6.99 16.01
N PHE A 145 -16.02 7.13 16.89
CA PHE A 145 -14.88 8.03 16.69
C PHE A 145 -13.61 7.32 17.16
N ASN A 146 -12.67 7.18 16.25
CA ASN A 146 -11.37 6.58 16.50
C ASN A 146 -10.28 7.53 16.04
N MET A 147 -9.17 7.53 16.77
CA MET A 147 -8.00 8.32 16.44
C MET A 147 -6.75 7.55 16.85
N ALA A 148 -5.69 7.65 16.06
CA ALA A 148 -4.39 7.13 16.42
C ALA A 148 -3.31 8.15 16.06
N ILE A 149 -2.27 8.23 16.89
CA ILE A 149 -0.99 8.82 16.52
C ILE A 149 0.04 7.71 16.50
N PHE A 150 0.92 7.72 15.51
CA PHE A 150 1.90 6.65 15.33
C PHE A 150 3.25 7.19 14.89
N ARG A 151 4.28 6.40 15.15
CA ARG A 151 5.64 6.57 14.65
C ARG A 151 6.22 5.19 14.40
N THR A 152 6.74 4.99 13.20
CA THR A 152 7.41 3.76 12.77
C THR A 152 8.81 4.12 12.32
N GLU A 153 9.79 3.45 12.91
CA GLU A 153 11.19 3.50 12.50
C GLU A 153 11.45 2.27 11.63
N MET A 154 12.12 2.47 10.49
CA MET A 154 12.38 1.42 9.50
C MET A 154 13.84 1.42 9.05
N ASP A 155 14.48 0.28 9.25
CA ASP A 155 15.87 0.02 8.86
C ASP A 155 15.93 -0.97 7.70
N GLY A 156 16.99 -0.88 6.89
CA GLY A 156 17.23 -1.80 5.78
C GLY A 156 16.26 -1.67 4.61
N ALA A 157 15.56 -0.54 4.46
CA ALA A 157 14.56 -0.33 3.40
C ALA A 157 15.13 -0.68 2.02
N GLN A 158 14.52 -1.65 1.32
CA GLN A 158 15.02 -2.20 0.06
C GLN A 158 14.79 -1.19 -1.06
N THR A 159 15.75 -0.28 -1.22
CA THR A 159 15.64 0.86 -2.13
C THR A 159 16.24 0.53 -3.48
N SER A 160 15.41 0.62 -4.53
CA SER A 160 15.82 0.33 -5.90
C SER A 160 16.71 1.46 -6.45
N VAL A 161 17.96 1.13 -6.76
CA VAL A 161 18.94 2.08 -7.32
C VAL A 161 19.60 1.51 -8.57
N ILE A 162 20.06 2.40 -9.45
CA ILE A 162 20.82 2.00 -10.63
C ILE A 162 22.22 1.57 -10.20
N THR A 163 22.62 0.36 -10.61
CA THR A 163 23.92 -0.27 -10.27
C THR A 163 24.71 -0.69 -11.51
N GLY A 164 24.21 -0.39 -12.70
CA GLY A 164 24.88 -0.68 -13.97
C GLY A 164 24.78 0.45 -14.99
N ALA A 165 25.29 0.21 -16.19
CA ALA A 165 25.37 1.23 -17.25
C ALA A 165 24.02 1.56 -17.93
N SER A 166 22.94 0.85 -17.58
CA SER A 166 21.60 1.03 -18.15
C SER A 166 20.61 1.41 -17.05
N PRO A 167 19.59 2.27 -17.32
CA PRO A 167 18.51 2.56 -16.38
C PRO A 167 17.74 1.32 -15.88
N SER A 168 17.81 0.20 -16.61
CA SER A 168 17.21 -1.08 -16.23
C SER A 168 18.10 -1.97 -15.36
N ALA A 169 19.39 -1.65 -15.24
CA ALA A 169 20.33 -2.38 -14.40
C ALA A 169 20.23 -1.85 -12.96
N ARG A 170 19.28 -2.40 -12.22
CA ARG A 170 18.96 -2.00 -10.85
C ARG A 170 19.10 -3.15 -9.88
N ASP A 171 19.55 -2.79 -8.69
CA ASP A 171 19.56 -3.64 -7.50
C ASP A 171 18.87 -2.90 -6.35
N PHE A 172 18.58 -3.62 -5.28
CA PHE A 172 18.08 -3.02 -4.04
C PHE A 172 19.23 -2.88 -3.06
N LEU A 173 19.44 -1.67 -2.56
CA LEU A 173 20.40 -1.37 -1.51
C LEU A 173 19.65 -0.91 -0.25
N PRO A 174 20.16 -1.23 0.95
CA PRO A 174 19.50 -0.82 2.19
C PRO A 174 19.57 0.70 2.37
N LEU A 175 18.50 1.25 2.92
CA LEU A 175 18.44 2.61 3.43
C LEU A 175 17.95 2.50 4.88
N ASP A 176 18.78 2.93 5.82
CA ASP A 176 18.52 2.81 7.25
C ASP A 176 17.93 4.10 7.82
N ASP A 177 17.50 4.09 9.08
CA ASP A 177 17.05 5.24 9.86
C ASP A 177 15.85 6.00 9.24
N ASN A 178 14.95 5.30 8.54
CA ASN A 178 13.76 5.92 7.96
C ASN A 178 12.66 6.07 9.00
N VAL A 179 11.83 7.11 8.85
CA VAL A 179 10.74 7.41 9.78
C VAL A 179 9.44 7.60 9.02
N PHE A 180 8.36 7.02 9.56
CA PHE A 180 6.98 7.25 9.13
C PHE A 180 6.17 7.62 10.37
N GLN A 181 5.61 8.82 10.42
CA GLN A 181 4.84 9.26 11.57
C GLN A 181 3.60 10.00 11.13
N GLY A 182 2.56 9.94 11.95
CA GLY A 182 1.28 10.44 11.48
C GLY A 182 0.18 10.41 12.51
N ILE A 183 -0.96 10.90 12.04
CA ILE A 183 -2.21 10.92 12.77
C ILE A 183 -3.30 10.39 11.85
N GLU A 184 -4.11 9.46 12.34
CA GLU A 184 -5.28 8.95 11.64
C GLU A 184 -6.54 9.21 12.47
N PHE A 185 -7.63 9.48 11.76
CA PHE A 185 -8.95 9.70 12.31
C PHE A 185 -10.00 8.95 11.48
N ASP A 186 -10.89 8.23 12.16
CA ASP A 186 -12.08 7.55 11.61
C ASP A 186 -13.31 8.00 12.40
N LEU A 187 -14.30 8.54 11.69
CA LEU A 187 -15.59 8.91 12.26
C LEU A 187 -16.72 8.31 11.44
N GLU A 188 -17.67 7.71 12.13
CA GLU A 188 -18.94 7.26 11.55
C GLU A 188 -20.08 7.78 12.42
N TYR A 189 -21.03 8.49 11.81
CA TYR A 189 -22.15 9.09 12.53
C TYR A 189 -23.49 8.82 11.86
N GLN A 190 -24.39 8.20 12.60
CA GLN A 190 -25.79 8.01 12.22
C GLN A 190 -26.58 9.30 12.48
N LEU A 191 -26.53 10.24 11.53
CA LEU A 191 -27.21 11.55 11.58
C LEU A 191 -28.73 11.45 11.80
N SER A 192 -29.37 10.41 11.27
CA SER A 192 -30.79 10.09 11.46
C SER A 192 -31.03 8.60 11.23
N ARG A 193 -32.26 8.09 11.36
CA ARG A 193 -32.57 6.67 11.05
C ARG A 193 -32.25 6.25 9.62
N SER A 194 -32.22 7.20 8.69
CA SER A 194 -32.02 6.94 7.25
C SER A 194 -30.71 7.51 6.73
N LEU A 195 -29.94 8.29 7.50
CA LEU A 195 -28.77 9.01 7.01
C LEU A 195 -27.56 8.74 7.88
N ARG A 196 -26.49 8.23 7.27
CA ARG A 196 -25.20 7.95 7.89
C ARG A 196 -24.09 8.69 7.16
N MET A 197 -23.21 9.33 7.92
CA MET A 197 -22.00 9.97 7.42
C MET A 197 -20.78 9.19 7.89
N ALA A 198 -19.75 9.08 7.07
CA ALA A 198 -18.43 8.64 7.51
C ALA A 198 -17.36 9.60 6.99
N ILE A 199 -16.34 9.85 7.80
CA ILE A 199 -15.20 10.71 7.47
C ILE A 199 -13.94 10.01 7.94
N ASN A 200 -12.94 9.91 7.07
CA ASN A 200 -11.60 9.45 7.41
C ASN A 200 -10.59 10.51 7.00
N TYR A 201 -9.56 10.68 7.81
CA TYR A 201 -8.46 11.58 7.55
C TYR A 201 -7.15 10.95 8.01
N GLY A 202 -6.11 11.10 7.20
CA GLY A 202 -4.75 10.71 7.52
C GLY A 202 -3.79 11.88 7.27
N TYR A 203 -2.91 12.10 8.24
CA TYR A 203 -1.69 12.88 8.09
C TYR A 203 -0.50 11.92 8.17
N LEU A 204 0.39 11.95 7.17
CA LEU A 204 1.56 11.08 7.10
C LEU A 204 2.80 11.88 6.70
N ASP A 205 3.72 12.00 7.64
CA ASP A 205 5.05 12.56 7.42
C ASP A 205 6.05 11.39 7.31
N THR A 206 6.87 11.42 6.25
CA THR A 206 7.86 10.37 5.98
C THR A 206 9.22 10.99 5.73
N GLU A 207 10.24 10.48 6.38
CA GLU A 207 11.62 10.95 6.25
C GLU A 207 12.53 9.78 5.89
N THR A 208 13.50 10.04 5.03
CA THR A 208 14.58 9.08 4.71
C THR A 208 15.73 9.28 5.67
N GLY A 209 16.37 8.20 6.14
CA GLY A 209 17.53 8.36 7.04
C GLY A 209 18.77 8.95 6.36
N SER A 210 18.81 8.95 5.01
CA SER A 210 19.89 9.54 4.22
C SER A 210 19.36 10.13 2.91
N ASN A 211 19.93 11.27 2.51
CA ASN A 211 19.64 11.92 1.22
C ASN A 211 20.45 11.34 0.04
N PHE A 212 21.18 10.24 0.25
CA PHE A 212 21.86 9.52 -0.81
C PHE A 212 22.06 8.03 -0.49
N ILE A 213 22.28 7.25 -1.54
CA ILE A 213 22.80 5.88 -1.47
C ILE A 213 24.01 5.76 -2.40
N ASP A 214 25.12 5.23 -1.89
CA ASP A 214 26.31 4.95 -2.71
C ASP A 214 26.22 3.54 -3.31
N SER A 215 26.49 3.45 -4.61
CA SER A 215 26.51 2.19 -5.36
C SER A 215 27.84 2.02 -6.11
N VAL A 216 28.02 0.86 -6.74
CA VAL A 216 29.20 0.57 -7.57
C VAL A 216 29.37 1.50 -8.78
N VAL A 217 28.30 2.20 -9.21
CA VAL A 217 28.32 3.17 -10.32
C VAL A 217 28.31 4.63 -9.86
N GLY A 218 28.33 4.86 -8.54
CA GLY A 218 28.38 6.18 -7.93
C GLY A 218 27.20 6.46 -7.01
N ARG A 219 27.08 7.74 -6.63
CA ARG A 219 26.10 8.23 -5.67
C ARG A 219 24.75 8.52 -6.32
N THR A 220 23.70 7.92 -5.79
CA THR A 220 22.31 8.24 -6.11
C THR A 220 21.79 9.23 -5.07
N LEU A 221 21.26 10.37 -5.49
CA LEU A 221 20.61 11.33 -4.60
C LEU A 221 19.16 10.92 -4.37
N LEU A 222 18.71 11.09 -3.13
CA LEU A 222 17.36 10.75 -2.69
C LEU A 222 16.55 12.00 -2.32
N ILE A 223 15.24 11.87 -2.50
CA ILE A 223 14.22 12.78 -1.98
C ILE A 223 13.96 12.36 -0.54
N ASP A 224 13.87 13.34 0.36
CA ASP A 224 13.57 13.11 1.78
C ASP A 224 12.08 12.91 2.02
N SER A 225 11.52 11.90 1.36
CA SER A 225 10.12 11.48 1.47
C SER A 225 9.93 10.16 0.72
N PHE A 226 9.08 9.26 1.26
CA PHE A 226 8.78 7.98 0.62
C PHE A 226 7.79 8.15 -0.54
N PRO A 227 7.90 7.31 -1.59
CA PRO A 227 7.05 7.44 -2.75
C PRO A 227 5.64 6.97 -2.42
N TYR A 228 4.65 7.60 -3.06
CA TYR A 228 3.22 7.29 -2.87
C TYR A 228 2.74 7.41 -1.41
N ALA A 229 3.38 8.28 -0.63
CA ALA A 229 3.01 8.61 0.75
C ALA A 229 2.44 10.05 0.78
N PRO A 230 1.15 10.25 0.49
CA PRO A 230 0.54 11.57 0.52
C PRO A 230 0.51 12.12 1.95
N GLU A 231 0.99 13.35 2.14
CA GLU A 231 1.02 13.98 3.46
C GLU A 231 -0.38 14.13 4.04
N HIS A 232 -1.35 14.45 3.19
CA HIS A 232 -2.76 14.51 3.55
C HIS A 232 -3.60 13.56 2.70
N SER A 233 -4.42 12.74 3.36
CA SER A 233 -5.44 11.91 2.72
C SER A 233 -6.78 12.09 3.40
N PHE A 234 -7.85 12.22 2.63
CA PHE A 234 -9.19 12.46 3.16
C PHE A 234 -10.24 11.67 2.37
N SER A 235 -11.19 11.08 3.08
CA SER A 235 -12.40 10.53 2.46
C SER A 235 -13.63 10.87 3.28
N ALA A 236 -14.73 11.15 2.60
CA ALA A 236 -16.02 11.38 3.22
C ALA A 236 -17.11 10.66 2.43
N SER A 237 -18.07 10.09 3.14
CA SER A 237 -19.26 9.50 2.53
C SER A 237 -20.53 9.93 3.24
N LEU A 238 -21.59 10.07 2.46
CA LEU A 238 -22.94 10.27 2.96
C LEU A 238 -23.83 9.20 2.34
N ASN A 239 -24.36 8.34 3.20
CA ASN A 239 -25.18 7.20 2.83
C ASN A 239 -26.60 7.42 3.32
N HIS A 240 -27.57 7.30 2.43
CA HIS A 240 -28.98 7.42 2.70
C HIS A 240 -29.69 6.10 2.41
N ASP A 241 -30.51 5.62 3.33
CA ASP A 241 -31.31 4.39 3.20
C ASP A 241 -32.74 4.66 3.68
N VAL A 242 -33.71 4.53 2.78
CA VAL A 242 -35.12 4.75 3.09
C VAL A 242 -35.99 3.67 2.46
N ALA A 243 -36.95 3.16 3.23
CA ALA A 243 -38.01 2.32 2.70
C ALA A 243 -39.01 3.18 1.90
N LEU A 244 -39.33 2.74 0.69
CA LEU A 244 -40.39 3.31 -0.14
C LEU A 244 -41.62 2.41 -0.10
N SER A 245 -42.75 2.88 -0.63
CA SER A 245 -43.98 2.07 -0.71
C SER A 245 -43.82 0.82 -1.58
N ASN A 246 -42.87 0.81 -2.50
CA ASN A 246 -42.62 -0.26 -3.46
C ASN A 246 -41.12 -0.59 -3.59
N GLY A 247 -40.42 -0.70 -2.47
CA GLY A 247 -39.02 -1.15 -2.42
C GLY A 247 -38.19 -0.36 -1.41
N ARG A 248 -36.89 -0.34 -1.61
CA ARG A 248 -35.93 0.42 -0.79
C ARG A 248 -35.05 1.28 -1.69
N LEU A 249 -34.86 2.54 -1.30
CA LEU A 249 -33.92 3.44 -1.96
C LEU A 249 -32.68 3.59 -1.09
N THR A 250 -31.54 3.20 -1.64
CA THR A 250 -30.22 3.48 -1.06
C THR A 250 -29.45 4.44 -1.96
N SER A 251 -28.91 5.50 -1.40
CA SER A 251 -28.11 6.48 -2.14
C SER A 251 -26.81 6.74 -1.41
N ALA A 252 -25.74 6.98 -2.16
CA ALA A 252 -24.44 7.33 -1.61
C ALA A 252 -23.81 8.48 -2.37
N LEU A 253 -23.16 9.38 -1.64
CA LEU A 253 -22.22 10.37 -2.16
C LEU A 253 -20.87 10.08 -1.52
N ASN A 254 -19.81 9.98 -2.32
CA ASN A 254 -18.46 9.68 -1.86
C ASN A 254 -17.49 10.71 -2.41
N TYR A 255 -16.68 11.29 -1.52
CA TYR A 255 -15.62 12.22 -1.86
C TYR A 255 -14.29 11.66 -1.34
N SER A 256 -13.24 11.76 -2.14
CA SER A 256 -11.88 11.46 -1.72
C SER A 256 -10.93 12.55 -2.20
N TYR A 257 -9.94 12.87 -1.39
CA TYR A 257 -8.82 13.75 -1.71
C TYR A 257 -7.53 13.08 -1.31
N GLN A 258 -6.52 13.25 -2.15
CA GLN A 258 -5.16 12.84 -1.88
C GLN A 258 -4.24 13.99 -2.23
N ASP A 259 -3.29 14.29 -1.34
CA ASP A 259 -2.25 15.28 -1.62
C ASP A 259 -1.27 14.80 -2.70
N GLU A 260 -0.39 15.70 -3.12
CA GLU A 260 0.67 15.37 -4.06
C GLU A 260 1.60 14.28 -3.50
N VAL A 261 2.17 13.48 -4.39
CA VAL A 261 3.10 12.41 -4.01
C VAL A 261 4.29 12.37 -4.95
N PHE A 262 5.42 11.88 -4.43
CA PHE A 262 6.55 11.47 -5.24
C PHE A 262 6.35 10.05 -5.76
N SER A 263 6.79 9.77 -6.98
CA SER A 263 6.70 8.42 -7.55
C SER A 263 7.94 7.56 -7.27
N SER A 264 9.03 8.17 -6.79
CA SER A 264 10.26 7.50 -6.42
C SER A 264 11.03 8.31 -5.36
N VAL A 265 11.74 7.63 -4.47
CA VAL A 265 12.75 8.27 -3.61
C VAL A 265 13.97 8.71 -4.41
N ASN A 266 14.25 8.14 -5.58
CA ASN A 266 15.38 8.54 -6.42
C ASN A 266 15.04 9.80 -7.22
N VAL A 267 15.79 10.89 -6.98
CA VAL A 267 15.61 12.19 -7.63
C VAL A 267 15.54 12.10 -9.15
N ASN A 268 16.36 11.23 -9.77
CA ASN A 268 16.44 11.13 -11.23
C ASN A 268 15.29 10.31 -11.85
N ASP A 269 14.64 9.46 -11.07
CA ASP A 269 13.53 8.61 -11.54
C ASP A 269 12.16 9.16 -11.14
N ASN A 270 12.14 10.13 -10.25
CA ASN A 270 10.95 10.67 -9.64
C ASN A 270 10.12 11.51 -10.62
N SER A 271 8.81 11.52 -10.40
CA SER A 271 7.87 12.50 -10.89
C SER A 271 6.95 12.91 -9.74
N THR A 272 6.67 14.20 -9.61
CA THR A 272 5.65 14.68 -8.65
C THR A 272 4.28 14.53 -9.29
N LEU A 273 3.46 13.69 -8.68
CA LEU A 273 2.07 13.47 -9.05
C LEU A 273 1.22 14.49 -8.27
N PRO A 274 0.53 15.43 -8.95
CA PRO A 274 -0.24 16.47 -8.27
C PRO A 274 -1.35 15.90 -7.38
N SER A 275 -1.74 16.69 -6.37
CA SER A 275 -2.94 16.39 -5.59
C SER A 275 -4.19 16.38 -6.46
N TYR A 276 -5.18 15.58 -6.07
CA TYR A 276 -6.44 15.48 -6.81
C TYR A 276 -7.60 15.13 -5.87
N SER A 277 -8.82 15.35 -6.36
CA SER A 277 -10.03 14.94 -5.65
C SER A 277 -11.05 14.29 -6.56
N LEU A 278 -11.76 13.29 -6.03
CA LEU A 278 -12.76 12.53 -6.78
C LEU A 278 -14.09 12.59 -6.03
N LEU A 279 -15.15 12.87 -6.79
CA LEU A 279 -16.53 12.82 -6.32
C LEU A 279 -17.28 11.75 -7.10
N GLY A 280 -18.02 10.89 -6.40
CA GLY A 280 -18.86 9.87 -6.97
C GLY A 280 -20.22 9.83 -6.29
N PHE A 281 -21.23 9.36 -7.02
CA PHE A 281 -22.56 9.12 -6.47
C PHE A 281 -23.14 7.79 -6.95
N SER A 282 -24.08 7.26 -6.17
CA SER A 282 -24.97 6.20 -6.62
C SER A 282 -26.35 6.36 -6.00
N ALA A 283 -27.37 5.89 -6.70
CA ALA A 283 -28.71 5.72 -6.16
C ALA A 283 -29.29 4.43 -6.70
N THR A 284 -29.68 3.54 -5.80
CA THR A 284 -30.19 2.20 -6.07
C THR A 284 -31.60 2.10 -5.52
N TRP A 285 -32.56 1.85 -6.40
CA TRP A 285 -33.91 1.46 -6.00
C TRP A 285 -34.01 -0.06 -6.17
N ALA A 286 -34.14 -0.78 -5.06
CA ALA A 286 -34.16 -2.24 -4.99
C ALA A 286 -35.46 -2.74 -4.35
N ASP A 287 -35.62 -4.06 -4.27
CA ASP A 287 -36.78 -4.75 -3.72
C ASP A 287 -38.09 -4.38 -4.45
N ILE A 288 -37.99 -4.06 -5.74
CA ILE A 288 -39.11 -3.62 -6.56
C ILE A 288 -39.90 -4.86 -7.00
N LYS A 289 -41.17 -4.92 -6.57
CA LYS A 289 -42.11 -5.95 -7.01
C LYS A 289 -42.97 -5.46 -8.17
N LEU A 290 -42.90 -6.16 -9.30
CA LEU A 290 -43.65 -5.84 -10.50
C LEU A 290 -44.84 -6.79 -10.68
N GLY A 291 -45.96 -6.46 -10.04
CA GLY A 291 -47.21 -7.20 -10.16
C GLY A 291 -47.08 -8.64 -9.65
N SER A 292 -47.40 -9.61 -10.50
CA SER A 292 -47.29 -11.05 -10.20
C SER A 292 -46.00 -11.70 -10.72
N LEU A 293 -45.03 -10.91 -11.20
CA LEU A 293 -43.74 -11.44 -11.60
C LEU A 293 -43.00 -11.99 -10.37
N ALA A 294 -42.42 -13.18 -10.51
CA ALA A 294 -41.55 -13.76 -9.50
C ALA A 294 -40.24 -12.96 -9.42
N GLY A 295 -39.61 -12.94 -8.24
CA GLY A 295 -38.34 -12.25 -8.01
C GLY A 295 -38.47 -10.76 -7.73
N ASP A 296 -37.34 -10.14 -7.38
CA ASP A 296 -37.22 -8.72 -7.06
C ASP A 296 -36.33 -8.01 -8.08
N PHE A 297 -36.74 -6.81 -8.50
CA PHE A 297 -36.00 -5.98 -9.44
C PHE A 297 -35.22 -4.87 -8.73
N SER A 298 -34.11 -4.45 -9.33
CA SER A 298 -33.37 -3.26 -8.91
C SER A 298 -32.92 -2.41 -10.09
N VAL A 299 -32.94 -1.08 -9.89
CA VAL A 299 -32.38 -0.11 -10.83
C VAL A 299 -31.37 0.75 -10.06
N GLN A 300 -30.14 0.82 -10.56
CA GLN A 300 -29.11 1.70 -10.04
C GLN A 300 -28.69 2.71 -11.10
N ILE A 301 -28.58 3.97 -10.69
CA ILE A 301 -27.83 5.01 -11.40
C ILE A 301 -26.55 5.30 -10.63
N TRP A 302 -25.45 5.49 -11.33
CA TRP A 302 -24.17 5.79 -10.69
C TRP A 302 -23.29 6.70 -11.55
N GLY A 303 -22.39 7.41 -10.88
CA GLY A 303 -21.35 8.22 -11.50
C GLY A 303 -20.05 8.15 -10.70
N ARG A 304 -18.92 8.08 -11.39
CA ARG A 304 -17.56 8.12 -10.83
C ARG A 304 -16.82 9.30 -11.43
N ASN A 305 -15.98 9.96 -10.61
CA ASN A 305 -15.24 11.15 -11.01
C ASN A 305 -16.16 12.20 -11.69
N ILE A 306 -17.29 12.55 -11.05
CA ILE A 306 -18.33 13.37 -11.68
C ILE A 306 -17.90 14.82 -11.93
N LEU A 307 -16.83 15.26 -11.26
CA LEU A 307 -16.19 16.55 -11.47
C LEU A 307 -15.24 16.57 -12.66
N ASP A 308 -14.99 15.44 -13.31
CA ASP A 308 -14.10 15.32 -14.49
C ASP A 308 -12.65 15.70 -14.19
N GLU A 309 -12.18 15.30 -13.01
CA GLU A 309 -10.79 15.51 -12.61
C GLU A 309 -9.87 14.67 -13.50
N GLU A 310 -8.84 15.30 -14.08
CA GLU A 310 -7.74 14.62 -14.77
C GLU A 310 -6.57 14.48 -13.80
N TYR A 311 -6.19 13.25 -13.47
CA TYR A 311 -5.20 12.97 -12.44
C TYR A 311 -4.30 11.80 -12.85
N ALA A 312 -3.03 11.88 -12.47
CA ALA A 312 -2.05 10.83 -12.69
C ALA A 312 -1.96 9.92 -11.47
N ILE A 313 -1.92 8.61 -11.70
CA ILE A 313 -1.84 7.57 -10.64
C ILE A 313 -0.49 6.87 -10.60
N VAL A 314 0.29 6.99 -11.67
CA VAL A 314 1.66 6.48 -11.79
C VAL A 314 2.44 7.48 -12.64
N GLY A 315 3.66 7.81 -12.23
CA GLY A 315 4.57 8.66 -13.00
C GLY A 315 6.01 8.16 -12.92
N THR A 316 6.78 8.33 -13.99
CA THR A 316 8.20 7.96 -14.01
C THR A 316 9.04 8.91 -14.85
N GLY A 317 10.15 9.37 -14.25
CA GLY A 317 11.19 10.17 -14.91
C GLY A 317 12.33 9.34 -15.51
N SER A 318 12.33 8.01 -15.34
CA SER A 318 13.51 7.17 -15.66
C SER A 318 13.78 6.96 -17.16
N TRP A 319 12.91 7.50 -18.04
CA TRP A 319 12.97 7.29 -19.49
C TRP A 319 13.61 8.47 -20.25
N GLN A 320 14.20 9.45 -19.54
CA GLN A 320 14.86 10.61 -20.16
C GLN A 320 15.92 10.21 -21.20
N ALA A 321 16.69 9.15 -20.95
CA ALA A 321 17.69 8.62 -21.88
C ALA A 321 17.11 8.15 -23.23
N PHE A 322 15.79 7.93 -23.29
CA PHE A 322 15.06 7.52 -24.49
C PHE A 322 14.20 8.65 -25.09
N GLY A 323 14.39 9.89 -24.62
CA GLY A 323 13.67 11.07 -25.12
C GLY A 323 12.29 11.31 -24.48
N ALA A 324 11.90 10.51 -23.49
CA ALA A 324 10.68 10.70 -22.73
C ALA A 324 11.02 11.27 -21.35
N ALA A 325 10.79 12.57 -21.16
CA ALA A 325 11.13 13.25 -19.91
C ALA A 325 10.27 12.79 -18.73
N GLN A 326 9.01 12.44 -18.99
CA GLN A 326 8.04 11.96 -18.03
C GLN A 326 7.05 11.03 -18.74
N VAL A 327 6.69 9.93 -18.10
CA VAL A 327 5.65 9.00 -18.57
C VAL A 327 4.68 8.79 -17.43
N ASP A 328 3.42 9.16 -17.66
CA ASP A 328 2.36 9.07 -16.66
C ASP A 328 1.24 8.13 -17.12
N THR A 329 0.61 7.47 -16.16
CA THR A 329 -0.67 6.77 -16.35
C THR A 329 -1.75 7.58 -15.64
N PHE A 330 -2.79 7.95 -16.37
CA PHE A 330 -3.91 8.71 -15.85
C PHE A 330 -5.00 7.78 -15.30
N GLY A 331 -5.66 8.23 -14.24
CA GLY A 331 -6.81 7.54 -13.67
C GLY A 331 -8.05 7.63 -14.55
N ASP A 332 -9.10 6.90 -14.16
CA ASP A 332 -10.32 6.83 -14.96
C ASP A 332 -10.97 8.22 -15.11
N PRO A 333 -11.41 8.58 -16.33
CA PRO A 333 -12.16 9.80 -16.55
C PRO A 333 -13.55 9.68 -15.92
N ARG A 334 -14.32 10.76 -16.03
CA ARG A 334 -15.73 10.75 -15.64
C ARG A 334 -16.51 9.64 -16.34
N THR A 335 -17.16 8.79 -15.56
CA THR A 335 -18.00 7.70 -16.06
C THR A 335 -19.35 7.68 -15.37
N TYR A 336 -20.38 7.28 -16.12
CA TYR A 336 -21.75 7.13 -15.63
C TYR A 336 -22.34 5.83 -16.16
N GLY A 337 -23.27 5.26 -15.41
CA GLY A 337 -23.93 4.04 -15.84
C GLY A 337 -25.29 3.82 -15.20
N VAL A 338 -26.01 2.89 -15.81
CA VAL A 338 -27.24 2.31 -15.28
C VAL A 338 -27.01 0.82 -15.14
N THR A 339 -27.34 0.28 -13.97
CA THR A 339 -27.27 -1.15 -13.71
C THR A 339 -28.66 -1.66 -13.36
N LEU A 340 -29.10 -2.70 -14.10
CA LEU A 340 -30.37 -3.37 -13.89
C LEU A 340 -30.10 -4.72 -13.24
N GLY A 341 -30.82 -5.01 -12.17
CA GLY A 341 -30.71 -6.28 -11.43
C GLY A 341 -32.04 -6.99 -11.36
N TYR A 342 -31.97 -8.32 -11.34
CA TYR A 342 -33.10 -9.20 -11.12
C TYR A 342 -32.63 -10.39 -10.27
N SER A 343 -33.32 -10.63 -9.16
CA SER A 343 -33.04 -11.74 -8.24
C SER A 343 -34.23 -12.70 -8.23
N PHE A 344 -33.97 -14.00 -8.43
CA PHE A 344 -34.99 -15.05 -8.55
C PHE A 344 -35.53 -15.52 -7.20
#